data_AF-A0A7L5AF07-F1
#
_entry.id   AF-A0A7L5AF07-F1
#
_cell.length_a   1.000
_cell.length_b   1.000
_cell.length_c   1.000
_cell.angle_alpha   90.00
_cell.angle_beta   90.00
_cell.angle_gamma   90.00
#
_symmetry.space_group_name_H-M   'P 1'
#
loop_
_entity.id
_entity.type
_entity.pdbx_description
1 polymer ?
#
loop_
_entity_poly.entity_id
_entity_poly.type
_entity_poly.pdbx_seq_one_letter_code
_entity_poly.pdbx_strand_id
1 'polypeptide(L)'
;MTSTTSMSRTRPLIGIAIAIAGISLMSWGFVAGIDAALDASGSGPGFFVAVFFAGAALVITTAVLAVIGLSRGEHRGLWIGSLVLSALPAVAILALVVRAQG
;
A
#
# COMPACT_ATOMS: atom_id res chain seq x y z
N MET A 1 30.45 -21.53 -0.05
CA MET A 1 29.18 -21.64 -0.81
C MET A 1 28.04 -21.16 0.10
N THR A 2 27.77 -19.85 0.16
CA THR A 2 26.77 -19.29 1.12
C THR A 2 25.99 -18.08 0.57
N SER A 3 26.10 -17.79 -0.72
CA SER A 3 25.61 -16.52 -1.29
C SER A 3 24.27 -16.62 -2.03
N THR A 4 23.76 -17.82 -2.30
CA THR A 4 22.56 -18.01 -3.14
C THR A 4 21.24 -17.93 -2.35
N THR A 5 21.26 -18.19 -1.04
CA THR A 5 20.05 -18.20 -0.21
C THR A 5 19.53 -16.80 0.13
N SER A 6 20.39 -15.76 0.18
CA SER A 6 19.92 -14.41 0.53
C SER A 6 19.09 -13.77 -0.59
N MET A 7 19.52 -13.91 -1.85
CA MET A 7 18.85 -13.27 -3.00
C MET A 7 17.41 -13.75 -3.21
N SER A 8 17.07 -15.00 -2.86
CA SER A 8 15.70 -15.53 -3.03
C SER A 8 14.73 -14.96 -2.00
N ARG A 9 15.21 -14.52 -0.82
CA ARG A 9 14.39 -13.90 0.23
C ARG A 9 14.32 -12.38 0.12
N THR A 10 15.29 -11.74 -0.53
CA THR A 10 15.31 -10.28 -0.73
C THR A 10 14.12 -9.77 -1.54
N ARG A 11 13.67 -10.51 -2.56
CA ARG A 11 12.55 -10.11 -3.43
C ARG A 11 11.21 -9.96 -2.68
N PRO A 12 10.75 -10.95 -1.89
CA PRO A 12 9.57 -10.80 -1.04
C PRO A 12 9.67 -9.64 -0.06
N LEU A 13 10.85 -9.44 0.55
CA LEU A 13 11.08 -8.36 1.52
C LEU A 13 10.97 -6.97 0.88
N ILE A 14 11.51 -6.81 -0.34
CA ILE A 14 11.33 -5.57 -1.11
C ILE A 14 9.84 -5.33 -1.38
N GLY A 15 9.09 -6.37 -1.76
CA GLY A 15 7.64 -6.27 -1.93
C GLY A 15 6.95 -5.78 -0.66
N ILE A 16 7.26 -6.36 0.50
CA ILE A 16 6.70 -5.94 1.79
C ILE A 16 7.05 -4.48 2.09
N ALA A 17 8.31 -4.08 1.89
CA ALA A 17 8.76 -2.71 2.14
C ALA A 17 8.01 -1.70 1.24
N ILE A 18 7.81 -2.03 -0.04
CA ILE A 18 7.04 -1.19 -0.97
C ILE A 18 5.58 -1.09 -0.53
N ALA A 19 4.95 -2.18 -0.09
CA ALA A 19 3.60 -2.12 0.47
C ALA A 19 3.51 -1.19 1.68
N ILE A 20 4.43 -1.32 2.64
CA ILE A 20 4.44 -0.46 3.84
C ILE A 20 4.61 1.01 3.44
N ALA A 21 5.52 1.31 2.51
CA ALA A 21 5.73 2.67 2.02
C ALA A 21 4.47 3.22 1.31
N GLY A 22 3.83 2.41 0.46
CA GLY A 22 2.60 2.78 -0.23
C GLY A 22 1.44 3.06 0.72
N ILE A 23 1.25 2.21 1.74
CA ILE A 23 0.23 2.40 2.78
C ILE A 23 0.53 3.68 3.56
N SER A 24 1.78 3.89 3.96
CA SER A 24 2.18 5.08 4.74
C SER A 24 1.93 6.38 3.95
N LEU A 25 2.24 6.39 2.65
CA LEU A 25 1.98 7.53 1.77
C LEU A 25 0.47 7.77 1.58
N MET A 26 -0.33 6.72 1.42
CA MET A 26 -1.80 6.85 1.39
C MET A 26 -2.32 7.44 2.70
N SER A 27 -1.94 6.88 3.85
CA SER A 27 -2.43 7.34 5.14
C SER A 27 -2.03 8.79 5.40
N TRP A 28 -0.78 9.15 5.14
CA TRP A 28 -0.30 10.52 5.33
C TRP A 28 -0.95 11.50 4.35
N GLY A 29 -1.00 11.18 3.06
CA GLY A 29 -1.64 12.02 2.05
C GLY A 29 -3.15 12.21 2.31
N PHE A 30 -3.82 11.20 2.84
CA PHE A 30 -5.23 11.31 3.23
C PHE A 30 -5.43 12.27 4.41
N VAL A 31 -4.69 12.08 5.51
CA VAL A 31 -4.83 12.90 6.72
C VAL A 31 -4.43 14.35 6.43
N ALA A 32 -3.25 14.56 5.86
CA ALA A 32 -2.77 15.90 5.53
C ALA A 32 -3.64 16.57 4.46
N GLY A 33 -4.24 15.79 3.56
CA GLY A 33 -5.21 16.29 2.59
C GLY A 33 -6.51 16.77 3.23
N ILE A 34 -7.01 16.09 4.27
CA ILE A 34 -8.16 16.56 5.04
C ILE A 34 -7.81 17.88 5.75
N ASP A 35 -6.68 17.91 6.46
CA ASP A 35 -6.24 19.12 7.18
C ASP A 35 -6.10 20.31 6.21
N ALA A 36 -5.50 20.10 5.04
CA ALA A 36 -5.36 21.14 4.01
C ALA A 36 -6.69 21.54 3.32
N ALA A 37 -7.69 20.65 3.29
CA ALA A 37 -9.01 20.98 2.78
C ALA A 37 -9.83 21.80 3.79
N LEU A 38 -9.56 21.60 5.08
CA LEU A 38 -10.21 22.32 6.19
C LEU A 38 -9.49 23.62 6.53
N ASP A 39 -8.20 23.72 6.21
CA ASP A 39 -7.42 24.93 6.36
C ASP A 39 -7.86 25.95 5.30
N ALA A 40 -8.43 27.06 5.77
CA ALA A 40 -8.95 28.14 4.92
C ALA A 40 -7.84 28.95 4.20
N SER A 41 -6.62 28.40 4.11
CA SER A 41 -5.42 29.01 3.53
C SER A 41 -5.44 29.10 2.00
N GLY A 42 -6.42 28.47 1.34
CA GLY A 42 -6.68 28.63 -0.10
C GLY A 42 -5.75 27.83 -1.02
N SER A 43 -4.76 27.12 -0.49
CA SER A 43 -3.89 26.23 -1.29
C SER A 43 -4.57 24.93 -1.74
N GLY A 44 -5.64 24.53 -1.04
CA GLY A 44 -6.43 23.33 -1.34
C GLY A 44 -5.66 22.01 -1.19
N PRO A 45 -6.35 20.86 -1.28
CA PRO A 45 -5.77 19.56 -0.96
C PRO A 45 -5.02 18.89 -2.14
N GLY A 46 -4.88 19.55 -3.29
CA GLY A 46 -4.48 18.92 -4.56
C GLY A 46 -3.16 18.15 -4.50
N PHE A 47 -2.13 18.69 -3.83
CA PHE A 47 -0.86 17.99 -3.66
C PHE A 47 -1.01 16.69 -2.86
N PHE A 48 -1.76 16.72 -1.77
CA PHE A 48 -1.96 15.57 -0.90
C PHE A 48 -2.78 14.45 -1.56
N VAL A 49 -3.74 14.85 -2.41
CA VAL A 49 -4.47 13.91 -3.27
C VAL A 49 -3.52 13.18 -4.23
N ALA A 50 -2.56 13.89 -4.84
CA ALA A 50 -1.56 13.26 -5.71
C ALA A 50 -0.66 12.27 -4.94
N VAL A 51 -0.24 12.64 -3.72
CA VAL A 51 0.55 11.76 -2.84
C VAL A 51 -0.25 10.51 -2.46
N PHE A 52 -1.54 10.65 -2.18
CA PHE A 52 -2.43 9.52 -1.89
C PHE A 52 -2.47 8.53 -3.06
N PHE A 53 -2.67 9.02 -4.29
CA PHE A 53 -2.69 8.16 -5.49
C PHE A 53 -1.34 7.53 -5.80
N ALA A 54 -0.24 8.23 -5.55
CA ALA A 54 1.10 7.65 -5.66
C ALA A 54 1.29 6.48 -4.67
N GLY A 55 0.85 6.63 -3.42
CA GLY A 55 0.81 5.55 -2.44
C GLY A 55 -0.05 4.38 -2.90
N ALA A 56 -1.25 4.65 -3.43
CA ALA A 56 -2.16 3.63 -3.93
C ALA A 56 -1.55 2.82 -5.09
N ALA A 57 -0.82 3.46 -6.00
CA ALA A 57 -0.12 2.79 -7.09
C ALA A 57 0.96 1.81 -6.59
N LEU A 58 1.68 2.15 -5.52
CA LEU A 58 2.66 1.26 -4.88
C LEU A 58 2.00 0.06 -4.22
N VAL A 59 0.85 0.26 -3.56
CA VAL A 59 0.06 -0.82 -2.96
C VAL A 59 -0.43 -1.79 -4.04
N ILE A 60 -0.99 -1.28 -5.14
CA ILE A 60 -1.45 -2.09 -6.28
C ILE A 60 -0.28 -2.87 -6.89
N THR A 61 0.85 -2.21 -7.12
CA THR A 61 2.06 -2.86 -7.65
C THR A 61 2.48 -4.03 -6.75
N THR A 62 2.45 -3.83 -5.43
CA THR A 62 2.79 -4.88 -4.47
C THR A 62 1.78 -6.03 -4.51
N ALA A 63 0.49 -5.74 -4.60
CA ALA A 63 -0.56 -6.75 -4.73
C ALA A 63 -0.34 -7.63 -5.98
N VAL A 64 -0.01 -7.01 -7.13
CA VAL A 64 0.30 -7.73 -8.37
C VAL A 64 1.52 -8.63 -8.20
N LEU A 65 2.61 -8.10 -7.61
CA LEU A 65 3.81 -8.90 -7.34
C LEU A 65 3.51 -10.08 -6.40
N ALA A 66 2.64 -9.87 -5.41
CA ALA A 66 2.22 -10.93 -4.49
C ALA A 66 1.41 -12.03 -5.16
N VAL A 67 0.50 -11.68 -6.07
CA VAL A 67 -0.25 -12.66 -6.88
C VAL A 67 0.70 -13.45 -7.79
N ILE A 68 1.66 -12.78 -8.44
CA ILE A 68 2.65 -13.45 -9.30
C ILE A 68 3.56 -14.38 -8.47
N GLY A 69 4.00 -13.94 -7.30
CA GLY A 69 4.83 -14.75 -6.41
C GLY A 69 4.09 -15.99 -5.89
N LEU A 70 2.80 -15.82 -5.56
CA LEU A 70 1.94 -16.90 -5.11
C LEU A 70 1.67 -17.93 -6.23
N SER A 71 1.45 -17.48 -7.46
CA SER A 71 1.20 -18.35 -8.62
C SER A 71 2.44 -19.15 -9.03
N ARG A 72 3.64 -18.62 -8.77
CA ARG A 72 4.92 -19.31 -8.99
C ARG A 72 5.26 -20.34 -7.90
N GLY A 73 4.46 -20.45 -6.83
CA GLY A 73 4.70 -21.39 -5.74
C GLY A 73 5.91 -21.02 -4.86
N GLU A 74 6.46 -19.82 -5.01
CA GLU A 74 7.54 -19.32 -4.15
C GLU A 74 6.99 -19.00 -2.76
N HIS A 75 7.74 -19.30 -1.69
CA HIS A 75 7.53 -18.86 -0.28
C HIS A 75 6.09 -18.42 0.08
N ARG A 76 5.10 -19.31 -0.08
CA ARG A 76 3.65 -19.00 -0.01
C ARG A 76 3.25 -18.09 1.15
N GLY A 77 3.81 -18.32 2.34
CA GLY A 77 3.50 -17.54 3.54
C GLY A 77 3.86 -16.05 3.42
N LEU A 78 5.00 -15.72 2.82
CA LEU A 78 5.43 -14.32 2.66
C LEU A 78 4.55 -13.58 1.66
N TRP A 79 4.17 -14.23 0.56
CA TRP A 79 3.31 -13.61 -0.44
C TRP A 79 1.86 -13.45 0.03
N ILE A 80 1.33 -14.41 0.80
CA ILE A 80 0.04 -14.24 1.47
C ILE A 80 0.09 -13.04 2.41
N GLY A 81 1.16 -12.89 3.20
CA GLY A 81 1.35 -11.73 4.07
C GLY A 81 1.34 -10.41 3.30
N SER A 82 2.07 -10.33 2.19
CA SER A 82 2.07 -9.14 1.31
C SER A 82 0.68 -8.85 0.72
N LEU A 83 -0.06 -9.89 0.32
CA LEU A 83 -1.43 -9.76 -0.21
C LEU A 83 -2.38 -9.20 0.83
N VAL A 84 -2.39 -9.78 2.04
CA VAL A 84 -3.22 -9.30 3.15
C VAL A 84 -2.89 -7.85 3.49
N LEU A 85 -1.60 -7.52 3.57
CA LEU A 85 -1.17 -6.15 3.85
C LEU A 85 -1.64 -5.17 2.76
N SER A 86 -1.52 -5.56 1.49
CA SER A 86 -1.98 -4.73 0.36
C SER A 86 -3.50 -4.57 0.29
N ALA A 87 -4.26 -5.48 0.91
CA ALA A 87 -5.71 -5.41 0.95
C ALA A 87 -6.22 -4.46 2.06
N LEU A 88 -5.40 -4.15 3.08
CA LEU A 88 -5.83 -3.31 4.21
C LEU A 88 -6.40 -1.95 3.79
N PRO A 89 -5.79 -1.19 2.86
CA PRO A 89 -6.34 0.09 2.45
C PRO A 89 -7.70 -0.03 1.79
N ALA A 90 -7.91 -1.08 0.98
CA ALA A 90 -9.20 -1.33 0.34
C ALA A 90 -10.29 -1.65 1.37
N VAL A 91 -9.96 -2.49 2.37
CA VAL A 91 -10.88 -2.81 3.48
C VAL A 91 -11.22 -1.56 4.30
N ALA A 92 -10.23 -0.71 4.58
CA ALA A 92 -10.44 0.54 5.30
C ALA A 92 -11.36 1.50 4.53
N ILE A 93 -11.14 1.67 3.23
CA ILE A 93 -12.00 2.50 2.36
C ILE A 93 -13.42 1.93 2.32
N LEU A 94 -13.58 0.63 2.13
CA LEU A 94 -14.90 -0.02 2.11
C LEU A 94 -15.63 0.18 3.45
N ALA A 95 -14.95 0.01 4.58
CA ALA A 95 -15.52 0.23 5.90
C ALA A 95 -16.00 1.67 6.09
N LEU A 96 -15.21 2.65 5.63
CA LEU A 96 -15.60 4.07 5.66
C LEU A 96 -16.82 4.35 4.77
N VAL A 97 -16.86 3.78 3.57
CA VAL A 97 -17.99 3.95 2.64
C VAL A 97 -19.27 3.36 3.23
N VAL A 98 -19.22 2.14 3.76
CA VAL A 98 -20.38 1.52 4.42
C VAL A 98 -20.86 2.37 5.60
N ARG A 99 -19.94 2.89 6.42
CA ARG A 99 -20.27 3.76 7.56
C ARG A 99 -20.81 5.13 7.14
N ALA A 100 -20.50 5.60 5.93
CA ALA A 100 -21.02 6.87 5.42
C ALA A 100 -22.43 6.76 4.81
N GLN A 101 -22.90 5.53 4.52
CA GLN A 101 -24.20 5.26 3.91
C GLN A 101 -25.33 4.97 4.92
N GLY A 102 -25.02 4.92 6.22
CA GLY A 102 -25.98 4.69 7.32
C GLY A 102 -25.81 5.70 8.44
#